data_AF-A0A2U3P073-F1
#
_entry.id   AF-A0A2U3P073-F1
#
_cell.length_a   1.000
_cell.length_b   1.000
_cell.length_c   1.000
_cell.angle_alpha   90.00
_cell.angle_beta   90.00
_cell.angle_gamma   90.00
#
_symmetry.space_group_name_H-M   'P 1'
#
loop_
_entity.id
_entity.type
_entity.pdbx_description
1 polymer ?
#
loop_
_entity_poly.entity_id
_entity_poly.type
_entity_poly.pdbx_seq_one_letter_code
_entity_poly.pdbx_strand_id
1 'polypeptide(L)'
;MDPAGVSDEPATRSLAERSARDFRHRPHGANRPAAVHSRQTAVAATLPAASRPTGEADRAAAVAEQADQRQADYFLRLLHQNRRMVEHRIEGLRKSITGAEASGNAEGASGLRRQARMEEQEREALTAMIEKLQRRFAAPGSAQVSRAGHGSWSARTAGR
;
A
#
# COMPACT_ATOMS: atom_id res chain seq x y z
N MET A 1 49.85 25.17 44.22
CA MET A 1 50.16 24.30 43.08
C MET A 1 48.84 24.03 42.38
N ASP A 2 48.53 24.86 41.38
CA ASP A 2 47.39 24.68 40.47
C ASP A 2 47.76 23.72 39.34
N PRO A 3 46.87 22.81 38.93
CA PRO A 3 46.84 22.35 37.56
C PRO A 3 45.78 23.14 36.78
N ALA A 4 46.27 24.05 35.93
CA ALA A 4 45.51 24.67 34.87
C ALA A 4 44.90 23.61 33.92
N GLY A 5 43.67 23.87 33.47
CA GLY A 5 42.98 23.03 32.49
C GLY A 5 43.56 23.15 31.08
N VAL A 6 43.20 22.18 30.23
CA VAL A 6 43.05 22.38 28.80
C VAL A 6 41.87 21.53 28.34
N SER A 7 40.86 22.24 27.83
CA SER A 7 39.71 21.77 27.09
C SER A 7 40.15 21.54 25.64
N ASP A 8 39.74 20.44 25.02
CA ASP A 8 39.81 20.29 23.57
C ASP A 8 38.51 19.64 23.05
N GLU A 9 37.61 20.52 22.65
CA GLU A 9 36.56 20.26 21.67
C GLU A 9 37.17 20.42 20.26
N PRO A 10 36.86 19.51 19.33
CA PRO A 10 36.67 19.94 17.96
C PRO A 10 35.22 19.80 17.51
N ALA A 11 34.55 20.95 17.47
CA ALA A 11 33.39 21.18 16.63
C ALA A 11 33.77 21.24 15.13
N THR A 12 32.71 21.19 14.30
CA THR A 12 32.65 21.38 12.83
C THR A 12 32.77 20.06 12.02
N ARG A 13 31.83 19.70 11.14
CA ARG A 13 31.13 20.53 10.13
C ARG A 13 29.73 20.02 9.79
N SER A 14 28.83 20.99 9.60
CA SER A 14 27.58 20.89 8.84
C SER A 14 27.86 21.29 7.38
N LEU A 15 27.29 20.53 6.43
CA LEU A 15 27.11 20.84 5.01
C LEU A 15 25.98 19.90 4.55
N ALA A 16 24.72 20.30 4.64
CA ALA A 16 24.04 21.06 3.60
C ALA A 16 24.24 20.46 2.19
N GLU A 17 23.13 19.95 1.65
CA GLU A 17 22.79 19.95 0.23
C GLU A 17 23.49 18.93 -0.68
N ARG A 18 22.73 17.90 -1.07
CA ARG A 18 22.44 17.66 -2.48
C ARG A 18 21.03 17.08 -2.65
N SER A 19 20.10 18.00 -2.77
CA SER A 19 18.85 17.84 -3.50
C SER A 19 19.16 17.60 -4.98
N ALA A 20 18.62 16.53 -5.56
CA ALA A 20 18.19 16.41 -6.97
C ALA A 20 17.79 14.95 -7.19
N ARG A 21 16.51 14.62 -7.26
CA ARG A 21 15.78 14.52 -8.54
C ARG A 21 16.56 13.75 -9.61
N ASP A 22 16.50 12.43 -9.57
CA ASP A 22 16.67 11.58 -10.75
C ASP A 22 15.47 10.63 -10.90
N PHE A 23 14.30 11.25 -11.10
CA PHE A 23 13.18 10.64 -11.81
C PHE A 23 13.18 11.18 -13.23
N ARG A 24 14.10 10.72 -14.09
CA ARG A 24 13.91 10.78 -15.55
C ARG A 24 14.64 9.65 -16.26
N HIS A 25 13.96 9.17 -17.30
CA HIS A 25 14.45 8.41 -18.46
C HIS A 25 14.35 6.89 -18.42
N ARG A 26 13.12 6.44 -18.68
CA ARG A 26 12.81 5.33 -19.60
C ARG A 26 13.54 5.52 -20.94
N PRO A 27 14.29 4.52 -21.43
CA PRO A 27 14.56 4.36 -22.84
C PRO A 27 13.70 3.23 -23.42
N HIS A 28 12.81 3.58 -24.35
CA HIS A 28 12.42 2.67 -25.42
C HIS A 28 13.55 2.62 -26.45
N GLY A 29 13.97 1.41 -26.83
CA GLY A 29 14.91 1.14 -27.93
C GLY A 29 15.26 -0.35 -27.92
N ALA A 30 14.49 -1.19 -28.61
CA ALA A 30 14.76 -1.58 -29.99
C ALA A 30 16.17 -2.17 -30.16
N ASN A 31 16.30 -3.48 -29.92
CA ASN A 31 17.37 -4.27 -30.52
C ASN A 31 16.77 -5.56 -31.10
N ARG A 32 16.44 -5.46 -32.38
CA ARG A 32 16.19 -6.55 -33.31
C ARG A 32 17.52 -6.89 -33.98
N PRO A 33 18.03 -8.12 -33.88
CA PRO A 33 18.84 -8.69 -34.95
C PRO A 33 17.97 -9.56 -35.85
N ALA A 34 18.08 -9.27 -37.15
CA ALA A 34 17.41 -9.95 -38.22
C ALA A 34 17.91 -11.39 -38.39
N ALA A 35 16.99 -12.20 -38.91
CA ALA A 35 17.10 -13.58 -39.34
C ALA A 35 18.42 -13.94 -40.06
N VAL A 36 19.07 -14.99 -39.59
CA VAL A 36 19.88 -15.87 -40.44
C VAL A 36 19.09 -17.17 -40.63
N HIS A 37 18.89 -17.51 -41.88
CA HIS A 37 18.07 -18.61 -42.35
C HIS A 37 18.83 -19.92 -42.18
N SER A 38 18.30 -20.84 -41.37
CA SER A 38 18.62 -22.26 -41.50
C SER A 38 17.32 -23.00 -41.81
N ARG A 39 17.14 -23.29 -43.10
CA ARG A 39 16.19 -24.30 -43.58
C ARG A 39 16.54 -25.63 -42.93
N GLN A 40 15.65 -26.17 -42.11
CA GLN A 40 15.50 -27.61 -41.98
C GLN A 40 14.02 -27.98 -42.11
N THR A 41 13.83 -28.84 -43.09
CA THR A 41 12.60 -29.46 -43.58
C THR A 41 11.90 -30.30 -42.52
N ALA A 42 10.59 -30.03 -42.41
CA ALA A 42 9.49 -30.96 -42.17
C ALA A 42 9.74 -32.22 -41.33
N VAL A 43 9.07 -32.26 -40.16
CA VAL A 43 8.13 -33.34 -39.87
C VAL A 43 6.95 -32.72 -39.16
N ALA A 44 5.78 -32.83 -39.80
CA ALA A 44 4.50 -32.54 -39.19
C ALA A 44 4.28 -33.55 -38.05
N ALA A 45 4.79 -33.24 -36.87
CA ALA A 45 4.25 -33.79 -35.65
C ALA A 45 2.95 -33.03 -35.38
N THR A 46 1.85 -33.59 -35.86
CA THR A 46 0.51 -33.29 -35.37
C THR A 46 0.50 -33.62 -33.89
N LEU A 47 0.96 -32.69 -33.06
CA LEU A 47 0.66 -32.71 -31.64
C LEU A 47 -0.85 -32.60 -31.56
N PRO A 48 -1.57 -33.53 -30.90
CA PRO A 48 -2.93 -33.22 -30.54
C PRO A 48 -2.85 -31.92 -29.74
N ALA A 49 -3.53 -30.89 -30.24
CA ALA A 49 -3.90 -29.76 -29.41
C ALA A 49 -4.69 -30.36 -28.25
N ALA A 50 -3.96 -30.72 -27.19
CA ALA A 50 -4.53 -31.18 -25.96
C ALA A 50 -5.31 -29.98 -25.45
N SER A 51 -6.59 -29.97 -25.78
CA SER A 51 -7.58 -29.09 -25.20
C SER A 51 -7.38 -29.20 -23.71
N ARG A 52 -6.65 -28.26 -23.11
CA ARG A 52 -6.57 -28.15 -21.66
C ARG A 52 -8.03 -28.16 -21.20
N PRO A 53 -8.43 -29.10 -20.35
CA PRO A 53 -9.82 -29.16 -19.92
C PRO A 53 -10.11 -27.79 -19.32
N THR A 54 -11.11 -27.10 -19.85
CA THR A 54 -11.51 -25.74 -19.44
C THR A 54 -11.62 -25.64 -17.91
N GLY A 55 -12.07 -26.71 -17.25
CA GLY A 55 -12.12 -26.81 -15.80
C GLY A 55 -10.77 -26.76 -15.04
N GLU A 56 -9.62 -27.06 -15.66
CA GLU A 56 -8.31 -26.88 -15.04
C GLU A 56 -7.87 -25.41 -15.05
N ALA A 57 -8.14 -24.69 -16.15
CA ALA A 57 -7.90 -23.25 -16.23
C ALA A 57 -8.80 -22.47 -15.26
N ASP A 58 -10.07 -22.87 -15.15
CA ASP A 58 -11.02 -22.26 -14.21
C ASP A 58 -10.62 -22.51 -12.75
N ARG A 59 -10.14 -23.73 -12.43
CA ARG A 59 -9.59 -24.05 -11.09
C ARG A 59 -8.33 -23.24 -10.79
N ALA A 60 -7.42 -23.11 -11.76
CA ALA A 60 -6.20 -22.32 -11.59
C ALA A 60 -6.53 -20.83 -11.35
N ALA A 61 -7.50 -20.28 -12.08
CA ALA A 61 -8.00 -18.92 -11.87
C ALA A 61 -8.62 -18.73 -10.48
N ALA A 62 -9.46 -19.67 -10.03
CA ALA A 62 -10.04 -19.64 -8.69
C ALA A 62 -8.98 -19.71 -7.57
N VAL A 63 -7.93 -20.52 -7.75
CA VAL A 63 -6.80 -20.60 -6.80
C VAL A 63 -6.02 -19.28 -6.76
N ALA A 64 -5.79 -18.65 -7.93
CA ALA A 64 -5.13 -17.36 -8.01
C ALA A 64 -5.95 -16.27 -7.31
N GLU A 65 -7.26 -16.21 -7.52
CA GLU A 65 -8.15 -15.26 -6.84
C GLU A 65 -8.12 -15.44 -5.31
N GLN A 66 -8.10 -16.68 -4.82
CA GLN A 66 -7.93 -16.96 -3.38
C GLN A 66 -6.55 -16.56 -2.85
N ALA A 67 -5.50 -16.68 -3.66
CA ALA A 67 -4.17 -16.21 -3.28
C ALA A 67 -4.14 -14.68 -3.18
N ASP A 68 -4.71 -13.99 -4.16
CA ASP A 68 -4.82 -12.52 -4.19
C ASP A 68 -5.65 -12.00 -3.00
N GLN A 69 -6.76 -12.66 -2.68
CA GLN A 69 -7.57 -12.32 -1.50
C GLN A 69 -6.76 -12.42 -0.20
N ARG A 70 -6.02 -13.52 -0.01
CA ARG A 70 -5.18 -13.71 1.19
C ARG A 70 -4.07 -12.66 1.27
N GLN A 71 -3.50 -12.26 0.13
CA GLN A 71 -2.52 -11.18 0.09
C GLN A 71 -3.16 -9.83 0.46
N ALA A 72 -4.34 -9.52 -0.08
CA ALA A 72 -5.07 -8.31 0.26
C ALA A 72 -5.36 -8.24 1.76
N ASP A 73 -5.82 -9.33 2.37
CA ASP A 73 -6.08 -9.41 3.81
C ASP A 73 -4.81 -9.19 4.65
N TYR A 74 -3.67 -9.71 4.20
CA TYR A 74 -2.38 -9.44 4.83
C TYR A 74 -2.01 -7.96 4.77
N PHE A 75 -2.07 -7.35 3.58
CA PHE A 75 -1.75 -5.93 3.42
C PHE A 75 -2.70 -5.02 4.17
N LEU A 76 -3.99 -5.36 4.25
CA LEU A 76 -4.96 -4.61 5.05
C LEU A 76 -4.58 -4.60 6.53
N ARG A 77 -4.21 -5.77 7.10
CA ARG A 77 -3.75 -5.83 8.50
C ARG A 77 -2.50 -4.97 8.72
N LEU A 78 -1.54 -5.03 7.79
CA LEU A 78 -0.31 -4.24 7.87
C LEU A 78 -0.58 -2.73 7.77
N LEU A 79 -1.42 -2.30 6.82
CA LEU A 79 -1.77 -0.90 6.63
C LEU A 79 -2.53 -0.35 7.85
N HIS A 80 -3.46 -1.12 8.41
CA HIS A 80 -4.16 -0.73 9.63
C HIS A 80 -3.21 -0.60 10.82
N GLN A 81 -2.25 -1.52 10.97
CA GLN A 81 -1.23 -1.44 12.01
C GLN A 81 -0.38 -0.18 11.83
N ASN A 82 0.10 0.09 10.61
CA ASN A 82 0.91 1.27 10.31
C ASN A 82 0.15 2.56 10.61
N ARG A 83 -1.11 2.65 10.16
CA ARG A 83 -1.95 3.82 10.42
C ARG A 83 -2.08 4.11 11.92
N ARG A 84 -2.26 3.09 12.76
CA ARG A 84 -2.32 3.26 14.23
C ARG A 84 -0.99 3.77 14.80
N MET A 85 0.14 3.32 14.28
CA MET A 85 1.45 3.82 14.71
C MET A 85 1.64 5.30 14.33
N VAL A 86 1.22 5.70 13.14
CA VAL A 86 1.20 7.12 12.71
C VAL A 86 0.29 7.94 13.63
N GLU A 87 -0.93 7.46 13.92
CA GLU A 87 -1.87 8.13 14.83
C GLU A 87 -1.25 8.36 16.21
N HIS A 88 -0.53 7.38 16.75
CA HIS A 88 0.19 7.52 18.01
C HIS A 88 1.31 8.57 17.94
N ARG A 89 2.10 8.59 16.85
CA ARG A 89 3.13 9.62 16.61
C ARG A 89 2.53 11.02 16.56
N ILE A 90 1.40 11.20 15.86
CA ILE A 90 0.67 12.47 15.79
C ILE A 90 0.23 12.92 17.20
N GLU A 91 -0.31 12.01 18.01
CA GLU A 91 -0.71 12.33 19.38
C GLU A 91 0.48 12.77 20.24
N GLY A 92 1.61 12.05 20.13
CA GLY A 92 2.86 12.43 20.80
C GLY A 92 3.33 13.82 20.40
N LEU A 93 3.35 14.12 19.10
CA LEU A 93 3.75 15.43 18.58
C LEU A 93 2.84 16.56 19.08
N ARG A 94 1.52 16.32 19.16
CA ARG A 94 0.58 17.30 19.72
C ARG A 94 0.90 17.64 21.17
N LYS A 95 1.19 16.63 22.00
CA LYS A 95 1.61 16.83 23.40
C LYS A 95 2.92 17.61 23.48
N SER A 96 3.90 17.29 22.63
CA SER A 96 5.18 18.00 22.58
C SER A 96 5.01 19.46 22.12
N ILE A 97 4.11 19.74 21.18
CA ILE A 97 3.80 21.12 20.74
C ILE A 97 3.30 21.93 21.93
N THR A 98 2.31 21.42 22.68
CA THR A 98 1.78 22.09 23.86
C THR A 98 2.87 22.32 24.92
N GLY A 99 3.76 21.36 25.13
CA GLY A 99 4.90 21.54 26.05
C GLY A 99 5.90 22.60 25.59
N ALA A 100 6.20 22.67 24.29
CA ALA A 100 7.07 23.70 23.71
C ALA A 100 6.42 25.09 23.80
N GLU A 101 5.11 25.20 23.56
CA GLU A 101 4.36 26.44 23.71
C GLU A 101 4.34 26.93 25.17
N ALA A 102 4.08 26.02 26.12
CA ALA A 102 4.05 26.36 27.55
C ALA A 102 5.42 26.83 28.10
N SER A 103 6.52 26.38 27.48
CA SER A 103 7.89 26.81 27.83
C SER A 103 8.38 28.03 27.03
N GLY A 104 7.54 28.61 26.17
CA GLY A 104 7.91 29.75 25.32
C GLY A 104 8.86 29.40 24.18
N ASN A 105 9.10 28.11 23.91
CA ASN A 105 9.95 27.64 22.82
C ASN A 105 9.19 27.67 21.48
N ALA A 106 9.03 28.87 20.91
CA ALA A 106 8.28 29.08 19.68
C ALA A 106 8.93 28.38 18.46
N GLU A 107 10.26 28.35 18.38
CA GLU A 107 10.98 27.69 17.29
C GLU A 107 10.80 26.17 17.33
N GLY A 108 10.95 25.56 18.51
CA GLY A 108 10.68 24.15 18.75
C GLY A 108 9.25 23.78 18.40
N ALA A 109 8.27 24.59 18.82
CA ALA A 109 6.87 24.40 18.45
C ALA A 109 6.64 24.48 16.92
N SER A 110 7.33 25.38 16.22
CA SER A 110 7.26 25.47 14.75
C SER A 110 7.81 24.22 14.05
N GLY A 111 8.95 23.69 14.53
CA GLY A 111 9.53 22.43 14.05
C GLY A 111 8.60 21.24 14.25
N LEU A 112 8.04 21.10 15.46
CA LEU A 112 7.11 20.02 15.79
C LEU A 112 5.82 20.08 14.95
N ARG A 113 5.28 21.28 14.67
CA ARG A 113 4.13 21.44 13.76
C ARG A 113 4.45 21.02 12.32
N ARG A 114 5.67 21.27 11.83
CA ARG A 114 6.08 20.77 10.51
C ARG A 114 6.08 19.24 10.49
N GLN A 115 6.65 18.62 11.51
CA GLN A 115 6.68 17.16 11.62
C GLN A 115 5.27 16.57 11.73
N ALA A 116 4.39 17.16 12.54
CA ALA A 116 3.00 16.71 12.70
C ALA A 116 2.23 16.72 11.37
N ARG A 117 2.47 17.72 10.49
CA ARG A 117 1.86 17.75 9.15
C ARG A 117 2.35 16.62 8.24
N MET A 118 3.61 16.23 8.33
CA MET A 118 4.14 15.10 7.54
C MET A 118 3.51 13.78 7.96
N GLU A 119 3.40 13.56 9.28
CA GLU A 119 2.73 12.39 9.83
C GLU A 119 1.23 12.36 9.44
N GLU A 120 0.59 13.51 9.41
CA GLU A 120 -0.81 13.64 8.97
C GLU A 120 -0.99 13.25 7.49
N GLN A 121 -0.07 13.69 6.62
CA GLN A 121 -0.06 13.26 5.21
C GLN A 121 0.16 11.75 5.06
N GLU A 122 1.02 11.14 5.90
CA GLU A 122 1.21 9.70 5.92
C GLU A 122 -0.09 8.97 6.32
N ARG A 123 -0.78 9.46 7.36
CA ARG A 123 -2.08 8.90 7.79
C ARG A 123 -3.11 8.93 6.67
N GLU A 124 -3.21 10.06 5.97
CA GLU A 124 -4.12 10.24 4.84
C GLU A 124 -3.78 9.28 3.69
N ALA A 125 -2.49 9.16 3.34
CA ALA A 125 -2.04 8.23 2.31
C ALA A 125 -2.38 6.76 2.66
N LEU A 126 -2.13 6.35 3.90
CA LEU A 126 -2.47 5.00 4.38
C LEU A 126 -3.98 4.75 4.34
N THR A 127 -4.78 5.75 4.74
CA THR A 127 -6.25 5.67 4.69
C THR A 127 -6.73 5.46 3.26
N ALA A 128 -6.21 6.23 2.31
CA ALA A 128 -6.55 6.08 0.90
C ALA A 128 -6.12 4.71 0.33
N MET A 129 -4.99 4.15 0.76
CA MET A 129 -4.56 2.80 0.36
C MET A 129 -5.48 1.72 0.90
N ILE A 130 -5.87 1.81 2.18
CA ILE A 130 -6.82 0.89 2.82
C ILE A 130 -8.14 0.88 2.05
N GLU A 131 -8.72 2.06 1.79
CA GLU A 131 -10.02 2.16 1.10
C GLU A 131 -9.97 1.58 -0.32
N LYS A 132 -8.89 1.86 -1.07
CA LYS A 132 -8.70 1.31 -2.42
C LYS A 132 -8.60 -0.21 -2.40
N LEU A 133 -7.84 -0.76 -1.45
CA LEU A 133 -7.64 -2.20 -1.34
C LEU A 133 -8.93 -2.91 -0.90
N GLN A 134 -9.63 -2.36 0.10
CA GLN A 134 -10.94 -2.86 0.54
C GLN A 134 -11.96 -2.84 -0.59
N ARG A 135 -12.01 -1.77 -1.39
CA ARG A 135 -12.95 -1.67 -2.52
C ARG A 135 -12.68 -2.70 -3.61
N ARG A 136 -11.40 -2.97 -3.89
CA ARG A 136 -10.99 -3.93 -4.93
C ARG A 136 -11.29 -5.38 -4.52
N PHE A 137 -11.14 -5.70 -3.24
CA PHE A 137 -11.28 -7.06 -2.69
C PHE A 137 -12.50 -7.21 -1.78
N ALA A 138 -13.50 -6.35 -1.93
CA ALA A 138 -14.75 -6.48 -1.20
C ALA A 138 -15.44 -7.76 -1.65
N ALA A 139 -15.61 -8.72 -0.73
CA ALA A 139 -16.22 -10.01 -1.03
C ALA A 139 -17.63 -9.82 -1.64
N PRO A 140 -17.98 -10.50 -2.75
CA PRO A 140 -19.32 -10.41 -3.35
C PRO A 140 -20.50 -10.87 -2.46
N GLY A 141 -20.25 -11.35 -1.24
CA GLY A 141 -21.25 -11.99 -0.38
C GLY A 141 -22.04 -11.09 0.57
N SER A 142 -21.66 -9.83 0.80
CA SER A 142 -22.37 -8.95 1.75
C SER A 142 -23.52 -8.15 1.13
N ALA A 143 -23.61 -8.08 -0.21
CA ALA A 143 -24.66 -7.36 -0.91
C ALA A 143 -25.91 -8.21 -1.24
N GLN A 144 -25.83 -9.55 -1.20
CA GLN A 144 -26.96 -10.42 -1.56
C GLN A 144 -27.89 -10.80 -0.41
N VAL A 145 -27.48 -10.67 0.86
CA VAL A 145 -28.34 -11.03 2.01
C VAL A 145 -29.48 -10.03 2.23
N SER A 146 -29.34 -8.78 1.75
CA SER A 146 -30.39 -7.76 1.90
C SER A 146 -31.49 -7.81 0.82
N ARG A 147 -31.40 -8.70 -0.18
CA ARG A 147 -32.42 -8.80 -1.26
C ARG A 147 -33.35 -10.01 -1.15
N ALA A 148 -33.17 -10.87 -0.14
CA ALA A 148 -34.01 -12.06 0.09
C ALA A 148 -35.00 -11.94 1.27
N GLY A 149 -35.21 -10.73 1.80
CA GLY A 149 -36.04 -10.48 3.00
C GLY A 149 -37.44 -9.90 2.75
N HIS A 150 -37.90 -9.76 1.50
CA HIS A 150 -39.25 -9.25 1.20
C HIS A 150 -40.05 -10.22 0.33
N GLY A 151 -40.18 -11.46 0.83
CA GLY A 151 -41.16 -12.44 0.36
C GLY A 151 -42.41 -12.38 1.22
N SER A 152 -43.30 -11.45 0.88
CA SER A 152 -44.68 -11.38 1.35
C SER A 152 -45.37 -12.76 1.36
N TRP A 153 -45.74 -13.26 2.54
CA TRP A 153 -46.80 -14.25 2.70
C TRP A 153 -47.88 -13.68 3.62
N SER A 154 -48.73 -12.82 3.03
CA SER A 154 -50.05 -12.48 3.55
C SER A 154 -51.08 -12.92 2.53
N ALA A 155 -51.68 -14.08 2.80
CA ALA A 155 -52.93 -14.53 2.22
C ALA A 155 -53.47 -15.60 3.18
N ARG A 156 -54.74 -15.65 3.54
CA ARG A 156 -55.87 -14.74 3.39
C ARG A 156 -56.92 -15.36 4.30
N THR A 157 -57.51 -14.55 5.15
CA THR A 157 -58.76 -14.87 5.84
C THR A 157 -59.87 -15.07 4.80
N ALA A 158 -60.63 -16.18 4.89
CA ALA A 158 -62.05 -16.23 4.50
C ALA A 158 -62.66 -17.63 4.71
N GLY A 159 -63.80 -17.65 5.43
CA GLY A 159 -64.86 -18.66 5.33
C GLY A 159 -64.96 -19.56 6.56
N ARG A 160 -66.10 -19.70 7.23
CA ARG A 160 -67.43 -19.08 7.12
C ARG A 160 -68.17 -19.43 8.41
#